data_AF-A0A7C7RXG2-F1
#
_entry.id   AF-A0A7C7RXG2-F1
#
_cell.length_a   1.000
_cell.length_b   1.000
_cell.length_c   1.000
_cell.angle_alpha   90.00
_cell.angle_beta   90.00
_cell.angle_gamma   90.00
#
_symmetry.space_group_name_H-M   'P 1'
#
loop_
_entity.id
_entity.type
_entity.pdbx_description
1 polymer ?
#
loop_
_entity_poly.entity_id
_entity_poly.type
_entity_poly.pdbx_seq_one_letter_code
_entity_poly.pdbx_strand_id
1 'polypeptide(L)'
;YGARDVYMTFVHPVFSADAVDRLAAAPITKIVTTNTVPIPPEKAALLGDRLQICSVAPLLSEVILRAHEGRSVGEMLKSRYAGAS
;
A
#
# COMPACT_ATOMS: atom_id res chain seq x y z
N TYR A 1 26.33 -5.35 1.47
CA TYR A 1 26.10 -4.08 2.18
C TYR A 1 26.56 -2.94 1.27
N GLY A 2 25.86 -1.80 1.23
CA GLY A 2 26.17 -0.70 0.30
C GLY A 2 24.99 -0.12 -0.49
N ALA A 3 23.74 -0.49 -0.16
CA ALA A 3 22.58 0.20 -0.70
C ALA A 3 22.51 1.62 -0.10
N ARG A 4 22.36 2.64 -0.96
CA ARG A 4 22.20 4.03 -0.52
C ARG A 4 20.87 4.25 0.20
N ASP A 5 19.82 3.64 -0.33
CA ASP A 5 18.45 3.76 0.15
C ASP A 5 17.77 2.39 0.16
N VAL A 6 16.89 2.16 1.15
CA VAL A 6 16.11 0.92 1.26
C VAL A 6 14.64 1.28 1.33
N TYR A 7 13.87 0.78 0.38
CA TYR A 7 12.42 0.98 0.30
C TYR A 7 11.72 -0.35 0.56
N MET A 8 10.64 -0.32 1.34
CA MET A 8 9.82 -1.49 1.59
C MET A 8 8.40 -1.25 1.11
N THR A 9 7.84 -2.20 0.36
CA THR A 9 6.45 -2.16 -0.08
C THR A 9 5.74 -3.47 0.17
N PHE A 10 4.47 -3.39 0.57
CA PHE A 10 3.60 -4.53 0.80
C PHE A 10 2.15 -4.08 0.69
N VAL A 11 1.23 -5.02 0.47
CA VAL A 11 -0.18 -4.67 0.29
C VAL A 11 -0.87 -4.48 1.63
N HIS A 12 -0.74 -5.44 2.55
CA HIS A 12 -1.57 -5.51 3.76
C HIS A 12 -0.80 -5.12 5.03
N PRO A 13 -1.11 -3.98 5.67
CA PRO A 13 -0.44 -3.53 6.88
C PRO A 13 -1.00 -4.21 8.14
N VAL A 14 -0.86 -5.54 8.22
CA VAL A 14 -1.37 -6.32 9.37
C VAL A 14 -0.63 -5.95 10.65
N PHE A 15 0.68 -5.69 10.56
CA PHE A 15 1.52 -5.22 11.67
C PHE A 15 1.29 -6.00 12.99
N SER A 16 1.36 -7.33 12.90
CA SER A 16 1.22 -8.24 14.03
C SER A 16 2.38 -8.12 15.01
N ALA A 17 2.09 -8.35 16.30
CA ALA A 17 3.10 -8.31 17.37
C ALA A 17 3.93 -7.02 17.33
N ASP A 18 5.26 -7.15 17.39
CA ASP A 18 6.26 -6.09 17.42
C ASP A 18 6.71 -5.64 16.01
N ALA A 19 5.97 -5.98 14.95
CA ALA A 19 6.38 -5.68 13.58
C ALA A 19 6.64 -4.18 13.36
N VAL A 20 5.81 -3.30 13.91
CA VAL A 20 5.99 -1.85 13.77
C VAL A 20 7.26 -1.39 14.47
N ASP A 21 7.54 -1.89 15.67
CA ASP A 21 8.74 -1.54 16.43
C ASP A 21 10.01 -1.96 15.68
N ARG A 22 10.00 -3.16 15.09
CA ARG A 22 11.10 -3.67 14.26
C ARG A 22 11.32 -2.82 13.01
N LEU A 23 10.23 -2.40 12.36
CA LEU A 23 10.31 -1.52 11.19
C LEU A 23 10.76 -0.10 11.55
N ALA A 24 10.33 0.40 12.70
CA ALA A 24 10.75 1.70 13.23
C ALA A 24 12.27 1.71 13.51
N ALA A 25 12.80 0.62 14.07
CA ALA A 25 14.23 0.46 14.35
C ALA A 25 15.08 0.12 13.11
N ALA A 26 14.48 -0.33 12.01
CA ALA A 26 15.19 -0.73 10.81
C ALA A 26 15.69 0.48 9.99
N PRO A 27 16.85 0.36 9.31
CA PRO A 27 17.39 1.39 8.41
C PRO A 27 16.65 1.43 7.07
N ILE A 28 15.33 1.64 7.12
CA ILE A 28 14.44 1.75 5.95
C ILE A 28 14.20 3.23 5.68
N THR A 29 14.45 3.67 4.44
CA THR A 29 14.23 5.03 3.96
C THR A 29 12.73 5.34 3.89
N LYS A 30 11.93 4.43 3.33
CA LYS A 30 10.48 4.64 3.17
C LYS A 30 9.71 3.32 3.11
N ILE A 31 8.52 3.33 3.69
CA ILE A 31 7.58 2.23 3.76
C ILE A 31 6.32 2.62 2.99
N VAL A 32 5.96 1.86 1.97
CA VAL A 32 4.79 2.12 1.13
C VAL A 32 3.81 0.95 1.21
N THR A 33 2.63 1.18 1.77
CA THR A 33 1.58 0.17 1.91
C THR A 33 0.25 0.64 1.34
N THR A 34 -0.77 -0.22 1.34
CA THR A 34 -2.15 0.19 1.07
C THR A 34 -2.98 0.37 2.33
N ASN A 35 -4.15 1.00 2.21
CA ASN A 35 -5.17 1.08 3.27
C ASN A 35 -6.13 -0.13 3.29
N THR A 36 -5.67 -1.32 2.88
CA THR A 36 -6.51 -2.55 2.89
C THR A 36 -6.85 -3.05 4.30
N VAL A 37 -6.07 -2.64 5.31
CA VAL A 37 -6.33 -2.89 6.73
C VAL A 37 -6.15 -1.56 7.48
N PRO A 38 -7.03 -1.22 8.44
CA PRO A 38 -6.84 -0.01 9.25
C PRO A 38 -5.56 -0.11 10.07
N ILE A 39 -4.76 0.97 10.05
CA ILE A 39 -3.57 1.09 10.88
C ILE A 39 -3.93 1.98 12.07
N PRO A 40 -3.80 1.49 13.32
CA PRO A 40 -4.01 2.32 14.50
C PRO A 40 -3.08 3.56 14.49
N PRO A 41 -3.56 4.75 14.88
CA PRO A 41 -2.75 5.99 14.85
C PRO A 41 -1.43 5.88 15.62
N GLU A 42 -1.41 5.17 16.75
CA GLU A 42 -0.22 4.93 17.56
C GLU A 42 0.84 4.11 16.81
N LYS A 43 0.41 3.13 16.00
CA LYS A 43 1.31 2.33 15.16
C LYS A 43 1.83 3.13 13.96
N ALA A 44 0.97 3.95 13.35
CA ALA A 44 1.39 4.83 12.26
C ALA A 44 2.42 5.88 12.74
N ALA A 45 2.21 6.43 13.94
CA ALA A 45 3.10 7.42 14.54
C ALA A 45 4.52 6.90 14.76
N LEU A 46 4.70 5.61 15.10
CA LEU A 46 6.03 4.99 15.25
C LEU A 46 6.82 4.93 13.94
N LEU A 47 6.14 4.87 12.79
CA LEU A 47 6.79 4.90 11.47
C LEU A 47 6.99 6.32 10.95
N GLY A 48 6.22 7.28 11.47
CA GLY A 48 6.32 8.72 11.17
C GLY A 48 6.23 9.02 9.67
N ASP A 49 7.01 10.00 9.22
CA ASP A 49 7.03 10.47 7.83
C ASP A 49 7.54 9.42 6.83
N ARG A 50 8.09 8.30 7.31
CA ARG A 50 8.54 7.19 6.45
C ARG A 50 7.37 6.34 5.95
N LEU A 51 6.19 6.41 6.56
CA LEU A 51 5.02 5.65 6.14
C LEU A 51 4.21 6.41 5.10
N GLN A 52 4.07 5.82 3.91
CA GLN A 52 3.13 6.24 2.88
C GLN A 52 2.03 5.19 2.71
N ILE A 53 0.78 5.63 2.76
CA ILE A 53 -0.39 4.78 2.57
C ILE A 53 -1.07 5.13 1.24
N CYS A 54 -1.10 4.17 0.32
CA CYS A 54 -1.77 4.27 -0.96
C CYS A 54 -3.22 3.77 -0.84
N SER A 55 -4.18 4.63 -1.15
CA SER A 55 -5.59 4.21 -1.11
C SER A 55 -5.94 3.24 -2.23
N VAL A 56 -6.56 2.11 -1.90
CA VAL A 56 -7.16 1.18 -2.88
C VAL A 56 -8.62 1.51 -3.20
N ALA A 57 -9.22 2.49 -2.50
CA ALA A 57 -10.63 2.81 -2.65
C ALA A 57 -11.05 3.13 -4.11
N PRO A 58 -10.30 3.92 -4.91
CA PRO A 58 -10.68 4.18 -6.30
C PRO A 58 -10.66 2.94 -7.19
N LEU A 59 -9.75 2.00 -6.92
CA LEU A 59 -9.69 0.72 -7.65
C LEU A 59 -10.92 -0.12 -7.31
N LEU A 60 -11.23 -0.25 -6.02
CA LEU A 60 -12.36 -1.04 -5.54
C LEU A 60 -13.70 -0.46 -6.00
N SER A 61 -13.88 0.86 -5.98
CA SER A 61 -15.12 1.50 -6.42
C SER A 61 -15.40 1.25 -7.90
N GLU A 62 -14.38 1.32 -8.76
CA GLU A 62 -14.53 1.04 -10.19
C GLU A 62 -14.82 -0.45 -10.45
N VAL A 63 -14.20 -1.35 -9.68
CA VAL A 63 -14.50 -2.79 -9.77
C VAL A 63 -15.97 -3.07 -9.41
N ILE A 64 -16.47 -2.47 -8.32
CA ILE A 64 -17.87 -2.62 -7.90
C ILE A 64 -18.82 -2.08 -8.98
N LEU A 65 -18.54 -0.89 -9.52
CA LEU A 65 -19.35 -0.28 -10.58
C LEU A 65 -19.40 -1.16 -11.83
N ARG A 66 -18.25 -1.65 -12.30
CA ARG A 66 -18.20 -2.52 -13.48
C ARG A 66 -18.89 -3.85 -13.26
N ALA A 67 -18.76 -4.45 -12.07
CA ALA A 67 -19.48 -5.67 -11.73
C ALA A 67 -21.00 -5.45 -11.75
N HIS A 68 -21.46 -4.30 -11.23
CA HIS A 68 -22.87 -3.91 -11.27
C HIS A 68 -23.39 -3.71 -12.71
N GLU A 69 -22.57 -3.10 -13.58
CA GLU A 69 -22.94 -2.80 -14.98
C GLU A 69 -22.64 -3.95 -15.97
N GLY A 70 -22.12 -5.10 -15.52
CA GLY A 70 -21.73 -6.20 -16.39
C GLY A 70 -20.54 -5.88 -17.32
N ARG A 71 -19.72 -4.89 -16.96
CA ARG A 71 -18.54 -4.45 -17.72
C ARG A 71 -17.28 -5.22 -17.32
N SER A 72 -16.34 -5.35 -18.25
CA SER A 72 -15.08 -6.08 -18.01
C SER A 72 -14.17 -5.36 -17.01
N VAL A 73 -13.80 -6.03 -15.92
CA VAL A 73 -12.76 -5.55 -14.98
C VAL A 73 -11.37 -5.63 -15.60
N GLY A 74 -11.11 -6.63 -16.44
CA GLY A 74 -9.80 -6.81 -17.09
C GLY A 74 -9.44 -5.64 -18.01
N GLU A 75 -10.43 -5.06 -18.68
CA GLU A 75 -10.26 -3.85 -19.51
C GLU A 75 -9.82 -2.64 -18.67
N MET A 76 -10.42 -2.44 -17.49
CA MET A 76 -10.04 -1.38 -16.54
C MET A 76 -8.57 -1.48 -16.13
N LEU A 77 -8.09 -2.69 -15.81
CA LEU A 77 -6.69 -2.90 -15.42
C LEU A 77 -5.76 -2.57 -16.58
N LYS A 78 -6.08 -3.03 -17.80
CA LYS A 78 -5.28 -2.71 -18.99
C LYS A 78 -5.20 -1.21 -19.25
N SER A 79 -6.33 -0.49 -19.22
CA SER A 79 -6.34 0.96 -19.45
C SER A 79 -5.56 1.73 -18.39
N ARG A 80 -5.66 1.32 -17.12
CA ARG A 80 -4.95 1.96 -16.01
C ARG A 80 -3.43 1.78 -16.06
N TYR A 81 -2.94 0.71 -16.67
CA TYR A 81 -1.50 0.41 -16.80
C TYR A 81 -0.96 0.54 -18.24
N ALA A 82 -1.75 1.02 -19.19
CA ALA A 82 -1.37 1.14 -20.60
C ALA A 82 -0.17 2.08 -20.87
N GLY A 83 0.21 2.93 -19.89
CA GLY A 83 1.37 3.82 -19.97
C GLY A 83 2.54 3.43 -19.06
N ALA A 84 2.53 2.24 -18.46
CA ALA A 84 3.56 1.78 -17.52
C ALA A 84 4.68 0.94 -18.18
N SER A 85 4.81 1.04 -19.50
CA SER A 85 5.85 0.39 -20.31
C SER A 85 7.04 1.31 -20.57
#